data_AF-A0A554KS51-F1
#
_entry.id   AF-A0A554KS51-F1
#
_cell.length_a   1.000
_cell.length_b   1.000
_cell.length_c   1.000
_cell.angle_alpha   90.00
_cell.angle_beta   90.00
_cell.angle_gamma   90.00
#
_symmetry.space_group_name_H-M   'P 1'
#
loop_
_entity.id
_entity.type
_entity.pdbx_description
1 polymer ?
#
loop_
_entity_poly.entity_id
_entity_poly.type
_entity_poly.pdbx_seq_one_letter_code
_entity_poly.pdbx_strand_id
1 'polypeptide(L)'
;MFESIYLSILIAGFGGGAVRGLVGFTKHQYSYKNVPFKLPYFLGMMFISGIIGVLTAIAIKELGLTFLGSPQLTPALAFVVGYAGGDFLENVYKTIIKKPSLYSFPEDLIKK
;
A
#
# COMPACT_ATOMS: atom_id res chain seq x y z
N MET A 1 -7.68 2.19 26.05
CA MET A 1 -8.52 2.26 24.84
C MET A 1 -7.74 2.78 23.62
N PHE A 2 -6.99 3.89 23.72
CA PHE A 2 -6.18 4.42 22.61
C PHE A 2 -5.05 3.50 22.13
N GLU A 3 -4.34 2.80 23.01
CA GLU A 3 -3.29 1.88 22.56
C GLU A 3 -3.82 0.69 21.74
N SER A 4 -5.00 0.18 22.10
CA SER A 4 -5.64 -0.94 21.38
C SER A 4 -5.98 -0.56 19.95
N ILE A 5 -6.40 0.69 19.69
CA ILE A 5 -6.73 1.11 18.33
C ILE A 5 -5.48 1.31 17.47
N TYR A 6 -4.39 1.83 18.03
CA TYR A 6 -3.11 1.95 17.32
C TYR A 6 -2.51 0.60 16.97
N LEU A 7 -2.54 -0.34 17.92
CA LEU A 7 -2.10 -1.70 17.66
C LEU A 7 -2.95 -2.37 16.58
N SER A 8 -4.27 -2.15 16.61
CA SER A 8 -5.19 -2.66 15.60
C SER A 8 -4.91 -2.10 14.20
N ILE A 9 -4.58 -0.80 14.11
CA ILE A 9 -4.18 -0.14 12.85
C ILE A 9 -2.86 -0.72 12.33
N LEU A 10 -1.88 -0.93 13.21
CA LEU A 10 -0.59 -1.53 12.88
C LEU A 10 -0.75 -2.95 12.32
N ILE A 11 -1.50 -3.80 13.03
CA ILE A 11 -1.77 -5.18 12.60
C ILE A 11 -2.55 -5.19 11.29
N ALA A 12 -3.56 -4.33 11.16
CA ALA A 12 -4.36 -4.24 9.94
C ALA A 12 -3.54 -3.75 8.74
N GLY A 13 -2.72 -2.71 8.91
CA GLY A 13 -1.82 -2.21 7.86
C GLY A 13 -0.77 -3.23 7.43
N PHE A 14 -0.18 -3.95 8.38
CA PHE A 14 0.71 -5.07 8.09
C PHE A 14 -0.04 -6.19 7.34
N GLY A 15 -1.23 -6.56 7.82
CA GLY A 15 -2.07 -7.58 7.20
C GLY A 15 -2.41 -7.26 5.75
N GLY A 16 -2.79 -6.01 5.46
CA GLY A 16 -3.03 -5.54 4.10
C GLY A 16 -1.79 -5.69 3.22
N GLY A 17 -0.63 -5.23 3.71
CA GLY A 17 0.65 -5.35 3.01
C GLY A 17 1.08 -6.80 2.78
N ALA A 18 0.85 -7.69 3.76
CA ALA A 18 1.13 -9.12 3.63
C ALA A 18 0.23 -9.78 2.57
N VAL A 19 -1.08 -9.47 2.55
CA VAL A 19 -2.00 -9.96 1.53
C VAL A 19 -1.58 -9.51 0.13
N ARG A 20 -1.11 -8.26 -0.03
CA ARG A 20 -0.53 -7.78 -1.29
C ARG A 20 0.69 -8.62 -1.71
N GLY A 21 1.57 -8.92 -0.76
CA GLY A 21 2.75 -9.78 -0.97
C GLY A 21 2.36 -11.19 -1.41
N LEU A 22 1.35 -11.79 -0.77
CA LEU A 22 0.77 -13.08 -1.14
C LEU A 22 0.21 -13.07 -2.57
N VAL A 23 -0.58 -12.06 -2.93
CA VAL A 23 -1.14 -11.92 -4.28
C VAL A 23 -0.04 -11.73 -5.33
N GLY A 24 1.00 -10.95 -5.01
CA GLY A 24 2.16 -10.79 -5.88
C GLY A 24 2.92 -12.10 -6.09
N PHE A 25 3.10 -12.86 -5.00
CA PHE A 25 3.77 -14.16 -5.05
C PHE A 25 2.97 -15.19 -5.86
N THR A 26 1.66 -15.30 -5.64
CA THR A 26 0.82 -16.23 -6.41
C THR A 26 0.82 -15.88 -7.89
N LYS A 27 0.71 -14.59 -8.24
CA LYS A 27 0.85 -14.13 -9.64
C LYS A 27 2.18 -14.53 -10.25
N HIS A 28 3.29 -14.37 -9.51
CA HIS A 28 4.60 -14.78 -9.99
C HIS A 28 4.69 -16.29 -10.21
N GLN A 29 4.14 -17.10 -9.30
CA GLN A 29 4.10 -18.56 -9.45
C GLN A 29 3.28 -19.01 -10.67
N TYR A 30 2.13 -18.38 -10.93
CA TYR A 30 1.28 -18.74 -12.08
C TYR A 30 1.81 -18.20 -13.43
N SER A 31 2.57 -17.10 -13.42
CA SER A 31 3.02 -16.46 -14.66
C SER A 31 4.22 -17.16 -15.31
N TYR A 32 4.98 -17.98 -14.58
CA TYR A 32 6.20 -18.60 -15.09
C TYR A 32 6.14 -20.12 -14.95
N LYS A 33 6.54 -20.84 -16.00
CA LYS A 33 6.72 -22.30 -15.93
C LYS A 33 7.92 -22.62 -15.04
N ASN A 34 7.73 -23.52 -14.06
CA ASN A 34 8.77 -24.05 -13.16
C ASN A 34 9.49 -23.01 -12.26
N VAL A 35 8.74 -22.25 -11.45
CA VAL A 35 9.36 -21.41 -10.41
C VAL A 35 9.64 -22.26 -9.15
N PRO A 36 10.90 -22.42 -8.71
CA PRO A 36 11.19 -23.11 -7.47
C PRO A 36 10.67 -22.29 -6.28
N PHE A 37 9.86 -22.90 -5.41
CA PHE A 37 9.42 -22.27 -4.18
C PHE A 37 10.61 -22.14 -3.20
N LYS A 38 11.07 -20.91 -3.01
CA LYS A 38 12.13 -20.58 -2.03
C LYS A 38 11.48 -19.95 -0.80
N LEU A 39 11.33 -20.73 0.27
CA LEU A 39 10.68 -20.30 1.52
C LEU A 39 11.29 -19.00 2.11
N PRO A 40 12.63 -18.81 2.17
CA PRO A 40 13.21 -17.58 2.70
C PRO A 40 12.86 -16.35 1.86
N TYR A 41 12.80 -16.51 0.54
CA TYR A 41 12.42 -15.44 -0.39
C TYR A 41 10.94 -15.08 -0.24
N PHE A 42 10.07 -16.08 -0.12
CA PHE A 42 8.64 -15.88 0.13
C PHE A 42 8.41 -15.10 1.42
N LEU A 43 8.99 -15.56 2.54
CA LEU A 43 8.85 -14.90 3.84
C LEU A 43 9.47 -13.50 3.82
N GLY A 44 10.65 -13.33 3.23
CA GLY A 44 11.30 -12.03 3.10
C GLY A 44 10.44 -11.03 2.31
N MET A 45 9.92 -11.43 1.15
CA MET A 45 9.06 -10.57 0.32
C MET A 45 7.73 -10.24 1.00
N MET A 46 7.10 -11.22 1.66
CA MET A 46 5.88 -10.95 2.43
C MET A 46 6.13 -9.99 3.59
N PHE A 47 7.23 -10.17 4.33
CA PHE A 47 7.57 -9.33 5.47
C PHE A 47 7.88 -7.89 5.04
N ILE A 48 8.67 -7.71 3.97
CA ILE A 48 8.93 -6.39 3.38
C ILE A 48 7.61 -5.75 2.93
N SER A 49 6.74 -6.50 2.25
CA SER A 49 5.43 -5.99 1.82
C SER A 49 4.55 -5.58 3.01
N GLY A 50 4.57 -6.34 4.11
CA GLY A 50 3.90 -5.99 5.36
C GLY A 50 4.44 -4.70 5.99
N ILE A 51 5.77 -4.52 6.03
CA ILE A 51 6.40 -3.27 6.50
C ILE A 51 5.93 -2.08 5.66
N ILE A 52 5.92 -2.21 4.33
CA ILE A 52 5.44 -1.15 3.43
C ILE A 52 3.97 -0.81 3.74
N GLY A 53 3.14 -1.81 3.99
CA GLY A 53 1.73 -1.60 4.36
C GLY A 53 1.58 -0.81 5.66
N VAL A 54 2.38 -1.14 6.69
CA VAL A 54 2.42 -0.38 7.95
C VAL A 54 2.87 1.05 7.73
N LEU A 55 3.98 1.26 7.02
CA LEU A 55 4.53 2.60 6.76
C LEU A 55 3.52 3.48 6.01
N THR A 56 2.81 2.90 5.05
CA THR A 56 1.76 3.60 4.30
C THR A 56 0.59 3.98 5.20
N ALA A 57 0.10 3.05 6.03
CA ALA A 57 -0.99 3.33 6.97
C ALA A 57 -0.63 4.43 7.98
N ILE A 58 0.61 4.43 8.49
CA ILE A 58 1.12 5.48 9.38
C ILE A 58 1.20 6.82 8.65
N ALA A 59 1.78 6.86 7.45
CA ALA A 59 1.89 8.10 6.67
C ALA A 59 0.52 8.74 6.42
N ILE A 60 -0.48 7.93 6.06
CA ILE A 60 -1.85 8.40 5.82
C ILE A 60 -2.53 8.90 7.10
N LYS A 61 -2.28 8.25 8.23
CA LYS A 61 -2.76 8.71 9.53
C LYS A 61 -2.16 10.08 9.90
N GLU A 62 -0.86 10.26 9.72
CA GLU A 62 -0.16 11.51 10.06
C GLU A 62 -0.46 12.65 9.09
N LEU A 63 -0.89 12.34 7.86
CA LEU A 63 -1.34 13.33 6.88
C LEU A 63 -2.60 14.10 7.31
N GLY A 64 -3.31 13.67 8.36
CA GLY A 64 -4.45 14.39 8.91
C GLY A 64 -5.65 14.48 7.97
N LEU A 65 -5.71 13.62 6.96
CA LEU A 65 -6.79 13.58 5.98
C LEU A 65 -8.06 13.02 6.62
N THR A 66 -9.19 13.65 6.32
CA THR A 66 -10.50 13.12 6.70
C THR A 66 -10.93 12.06 5.70
N PHE A 67 -11.16 10.84 6.18
CA PHE A 67 -11.61 9.73 5.35
C PHE A 67 -13.03 9.35 5.74
N LEU A 68 -13.94 9.26 4.75
CA LEU A 68 -15.36 8.91 4.96
C LEU A 68 -16.08 9.79 6.00
N GLY A 69 -15.71 11.07 6.10
CA GLY A 69 -16.30 12.01 7.06
C GLY A 69 -15.85 11.80 8.51
N SER A 70 -14.92 10.88 8.77
CA SER A 70 -14.29 10.68 10.07
C SER A 70 -12.83 11.16 10.04
N PRO A 71 -12.35 11.88 11.07
CA PRO A 71 -10.95 12.25 11.21
C PRO A 71 -10.05 11.07 11.65
N GLN A 72 -10.64 9.90 11.96
CA GLN A 72 -9.92 8.77 12.51
C GLN A 72 -9.76 7.66 11.48
N LEU A 73 -8.50 7.23 11.28
CA LEU A 73 -8.19 6.05 10.49
C LEU A 73 -8.73 4.80 11.21
N THR A 74 -9.72 4.15 10.63
CA THR A 74 -10.24 2.87 11.16
C THR A 74 -9.28 1.73 10.83
N PRO A 75 -9.23 0.64 11.63
CA PRO A 75 -8.42 -0.53 11.29
C PRO A 75 -8.76 -1.13 9.93
N ALA A 76 -10.05 -1.15 9.55
CA ALA A 76 -10.47 -1.62 8.23
C ALA A 76 -9.90 -0.76 7.10
N LEU A 77 -9.88 0.58 7.27
CA LEU A 77 -9.28 1.47 6.30
C LEU A 77 -7.75 1.31 6.28
N ALA A 78 -7.10 1.12 7.44
CA ALA A 78 -5.68 0.84 7.53
C ALA A 78 -5.30 -0.44 6.76
N PHE A 79 -6.14 -1.47 6.79
CA PHE A 79 -5.95 -2.68 5.98
C PHE A 79 -5.98 -2.37 4.48
N VAL A 80 -6.97 -1.61 4.01
CA VAL A 80 -7.08 -1.23 2.60
C VAL A 80 -5.88 -0.39 2.15
N VAL A 81 -5.49 0.60 2.96
CA VAL A 81 -4.31 1.44 2.74
C VAL A 81 -3.05 0.59 2.69
N GLY A 82 -2.90 -0.35 3.62
CA GLY A 82 -1.76 -1.27 3.64
C GLY A 82 -1.69 -2.19 2.43
N TYR A 83 -2.84 -2.68 1.94
CA TYR A 83 -2.93 -3.51 0.74
C TYR A 83 -2.59 -2.73 -0.53
N ALA A 84 -3.05 -1.49 -0.66
CA ALA A 84 -2.68 -0.65 -1.79
C ALA A 84 -1.21 -0.21 -1.71
N GLY A 85 -0.71 0.08 -0.50
CA GLY A 85 0.69 0.40 -0.24
C GLY A 85 1.14 1.67 -0.96
N GLY A 86 2.30 1.61 -1.61
CA GLY A 86 2.89 2.76 -2.29
C GLY A 86 2.00 3.43 -3.34
N ASP A 87 1.18 2.66 -4.07
CA ASP A 87 0.27 3.19 -5.09
C ASP A 87 -0.78 4.13 -4.47
N PHE A 88 -1.22 3.84 -3.24
CA PHE A 88 -2.13 4.71 -2.51
C PHE A 88 -1.43 6.03 -2.14
N LEU A 89 -0.21 5.95 -1.62
CA LEU A 89 0.56 7.12 -1.22
C LEU A 89 0.85 8.03 -2.42
N GLU A 90 1.18 7.45 -3.58
CA GLU A 90 1.39 8.19 -4.82
C GLU A 90 0.12 8.94 -5.25
N ASN A 91 -1.04 8.27 -5.20
CA ASN A 91 -2.31 8.88 -5.57
C ASN A 91 -2.77 9.97 -4.58
N VAL A 92 -2.51 9.78 -3.28
CA VAL A 92 -2.73 10.82 -2.28
C VAL A 92 -1.82 12.01 -2.54
N TYR A 93 -0.54 11.77 -2.83
CA TYR A 93 0.40 12.82 -3.18
C TYR A 93 -0.06 13.61 -4.42
N LYS A 94 -0.44 12.93 -5.51
CA LYS A 94 -1.03 13.55 -6.72
C LYS A 94 -2.24 14.41 -6.42
N THR A 95 -3.11 13.96 -5.52
CA THR A 95 -4.30 14.71 -5.09
C THR A 95 -3.92 15.98 -4.35
N ILE A 96 -2.95 15.91 -3.43
CA ILE A 96 -2.46 17.07 -2.66
C ILE A 96 -1.85 18.13 -3.60
N ILE A 97 -1.01 17.70 -4.55
CA ILE A 97 -0.36 18.61 -5.51
C ILE A 97 -1.28 19.06 -6.66
N LYS A 98 -2.52 18.55 -6.72
CA LYS A 98 -3.51 18.80 -7.79
C LYS A 98 -2.99 18.53 -9.21
N LYS A 99 -2.03 17.62 -9.37
CA LYS A 99 -1.51 17.20 -10.68
C LYS A 99 -1.87 15.74 -10.95
N PRO A 100 -2.49 15.43 -12.11
CA PRO A 100 -2.89 14.05 -12.42
C PRO A 100 -1.69 13.14 -12.71
N SER A 101 -0.57 13.72 -13.15
CA SER A 101 0.68 13.00 -13.43
C SER A 101 1.86 13.64 -12.72
N LEU A 102 2.79 12.78 -12.27
CA LEU A 102 4.09 13.22 -11.76
C LEU A 102 5.03 13.65 -12.88
N TYR A 103 4.82 13.09 -14.07
CA TYR A 103 5.57 13.40 -15.28
C TYR A 103 4.73 14.28 -16.20
N SER A 104 5.30 15.38 -16.67
CA SER A 104 4.81 16.09 -17.85
C SER A 104 5.51 15.51 -19.07
N PHE A 105 4.76 14.88 -19.98
CA PHE A 105 5.31 14.57 -21.30
C PHE A 105 5.59 15.88 -22.03
N PRO A 106 6.72 16.00 -22.75
CA PRO A 106 6.94 17.15 -23.59
C PRO A 106 5.87 17.17 -24.70
N GLU A 107 5.41 18.37 -25.06
CA GLU A 107 4.21 18.60 -25.89
C GLU A 107 4.32 17.99 -27.30
N ASP A 108 5.54 17.69 -27.74
CA ASP A 108 5.88 17.06 -29.02
C ASP A 108 5.44 15.59 -29.12
N LEU A 109 5.19 14.91 -28.00
CA LEU A 109 4.73 13.51 -27.97
C LEU A 109 3.21 13.34 -27.78
N ILE A 110 2.48 14.45 -27.55
CA ILE A 110 1.04 14.44 -27.23
C ILE A 110 0.16 14.51 -28.49
N LYS A 111 0.72 14.86 -29.66
CA LYS A 111 -0.01 14.84 -30.94
C LYS A 111 0.11 13.49 -31.64
N LYS A 112 -0.90 12.63 -31.47
CA LYS A 112 -1.30 11.65 -32.49
C LYS A 112 -2.79 11.41 -32.48
#